data_AF-A0A9X3G3W5-F1
#
_entry.id   AF-A0A9X3G3W5-F1
#
_cell.length_a   1.000
_cell.length_b   1.000
_cell.length_c   1.000
_cell.angle_alpha   90.00
_cell.angle_beta   90.00
_cell.angle_gamma   90.00
#
_symmetry.space_group_name_H-M   'P 1'
#
loop_
_entity.id
_entity.type
_entity.pdbx_description
1 polymer ?
#
loop_
_entity_poly.entity_id
_entity_poly.type
_entity_poly.pdbx_seq_one_letter_code
_entity_poly.pdbx_strand_id
1 'polypeptide(L)'
;MVIEVVPARLYALAGVLDAAAARAGQIGAAGDGPGVGGPLGPVVAGFGETVAAAGGCLVGELAWLRGAVTTAAGSWQQVDAGLLPGRGTAVPR
;
A
#
# COMPACT_ATOMS: atom_id res chain seq x y z
N MET A 1 -6.37 29.10 -1.98
CA MET A 1 -6.71 27.66 -1.88
C MET A 1 -5.78 27.07 -0.83
N VAL A 2 -6.32 26.53 0.27
CA VAL A 2 -5.54 25.87 1.32
C VAL A 2 -5.80 24.38 1.18
N ILE A 3 -4.75 23.59 0.98
CA ILE A 3 -4.83 22.13 1.03
C ILE A 3 -4.51 21.75 2.47
N GLU A 4 -5.50 21.22 3.18
CA GLU A 4 -5.32 20.73 4.54
C GLU A 4 -4.85 19.27 4.46
N VAL A 5 -3.56 19.04 4.77
CA VAL A 5 -3.00 17.69 4.83
C VAL A 5 -2.78 17.32 6.29
N VAL A 6 -3.42 16.23 6.72
CA VAL A 6 -3.26 15.69 8.07
C VAL A 6 -2.37 14.45 7.98
N PRO A 7 -1.08 14.51 8.40
CA PRO A 7 -0.14 13.39 8.25
C PRO A 7 -0.66 12.07 8.85
N ALA A 8 -1.37 12.13 9.98
CA ALA A 8 -1.98 10.96 10.61
C ALA A 8 -2.98 10.22 9.70
N ARG A 9 -3.75 10.96 8.87
CA ARG A 9 -4.69 10.35 7.91
C ARG A 9 -3.95 9.67 6.75
N LEU A 10 -2.80 10.24 6.33
CA LEU A 10 -1.96 9.61 5.31
C LEU A 10 -1.30 8.32 5.83
N TYR A 11 -0.80 8.31 7.06
CA TYR A 11 -0.31 7.08 7.69
C TYR A 11 -1.41 6.02 7.83
N ALA A 12 -2.63 6.41 8.21
CA ALA A 12 -3.76 5.50 8.26
C ALA A 12 -4.09 4.91 6.88
N LEU A 13 -4.08 5.74 5.83
CA LEU A 13 -4.25 5.27 4.45
C LEU A 13 -3.14 4.29 4.05
N ALA A 14 -1.89 4.55 4.41
CA ALA A 14 -0.79 3.63 4.18
C ALA A 14 -1.04 2.25 4.84
N GLY A 15 -1.61 2.23 6.06
CA GLY A 15 -2.03 0.99 6.70
C GLY A 15 -3.14 0.24 5.95
N VAL A 16 -4.13 0.95 5.40
CA VAL A 16 -5.17 0.34 4.55
C VAL A 16 -4.58 -0.26 3.28
N LEU A 17 -3.64 0.43 2.64
CA LEU A 17 -2.97 -0.07 1.43
C LEU A 17 -2.13 -1.31 1.73
N ASP A 18 -1.49 -1.37 2.89
CA ASP A 18 -0.74 -2.55 3.35
C ASP A 18 -1.66 -3.77 3.55
N ALA A 19 -2.80 -3.57 4.22
CA ALA A 19 -3.80 -4.61 4.40
C ALA A 19 -4.39 -5.10 3.06
N ALA A 20 -4.63 -4.17 2.12
CA ALA A 20 -5.08 -4.49 0.78
C ALA A 20 -4.03 -5.30 0.00
N ALA A 21 -2.75 -4.94 0.11
CA ALA A 21 -1.65 -5.68 -0.51
C ALA A 21 -1.54 -7.09 0.09
N ALA A 22 -1.66 -7.24 1.41
CA ALA A 22 -1.67 -8.54 2.07
C ALA A 22 -2.84 -9.42 1.59
N ARG A 23 -4.01 -8.81 1.34
CA ARG A 23 -5.16 -9.53 0.76
C ARG A 23 -4.93 -9.90 -0.70
N ALA A 24 -4.35 -9.02 -1.50
CA ALA A 24 -4.01 -9.29 -2.90
C ALA A 24 -2.95 -10.38 -3.02
N GLY A 25 -1.99 -10.46 -2.10
CA GLY A 25 -0.98 -11.52 -2.07
C GLY A 25 -1.55 -12.93 -1.80
N GLN A 26 -2.81 -13.02 -1.36
CA GLN A 26 -3.52 -14.31 -1.22
C GLN A 26 -4.13 -14.78 -2.56
N ILE A 27 -4.18 -13.91 -3.57
CA ILE A 27 -4.63 -14.27 -4.92
C ILE A 27 -3.62 -15.26 -5.51
N GLY A 28 -4.09 -16.45 -5.89
CA GLY A 28 -3.26 -17.54 -6.41
C GLY A 28 -2.82 -18.57 -5.36
N ALA A 29 -2.78 -18.23 -4.07
CA ALA A 29 -2.48 -19.18 -2.99
C ALA A 29 -3.63 -20.16 -2.71
N ALA A 30 -4.85 -19.88 -3.22
CA ALA A 30 -6.02 -20.75 -3.06
C ALA A 30 -6.02 -21.98 -4.00
N GLY A 31 -4.95 -22.20 -4.77
CA GLY A 31 -4.84 -23.26 -5.78
C GLY A 31 -4.59 -24.68 -5.26
N ASP A 32 -4.38 -24.86 -3.96
CA ASP A 32 -3.99 -26.15 -3.37
C ASP A 32 -5.13 -27.20 -3.28
N GLY A 33 -6.29 -26.91 -3.86
CA GLY A 33 -7.40 -27.85 -3.96
C GLY A 33 -7.17 -28.96 -5.00
N PRO A 34 -7.99 -30.02 -5.01
CA PRO A 34 -7.92 -31.03 -6.06
C PRO A 34 -8.15 -30.35 -7.42
N GLY A 35 -7.12 -30.40 -8.27
CA GLY A 35 -7.13 -29.73 -9.57
C GLY A 35 -8.26 -30.19 -10.48
N VAL A 36 -8.65 -29.33 -11.43
CA VAL A 36 -9.63 -29.69 -12.46
C VAL A 36 -8.99 -30.71 -13.41
N GLY A 37 -9.53 -31.92 -13.45
CA GLY A 37 -9.06 -32.99 -14.33
C GLY A 37 -9.56 -32.86 -15.78
N GLY A 38 -9.05 -33.75 -16.64
CA GLY A 38 -9.51 -33.88 -18.03
C GLY A 38 -9.13 -32.70 -18.93
N PRO A 39 -9.84 -32.50 -20.05
CA PRO A 39 -9.50 -31.49 -21.06
C PRO A 39 -9.50 -30.04 -20.55
N LEU A 40 -10.20 -29.76 -19.44
CA LEU A 40 -10.28 -28.43 -18.83
C LEU A 40 -9.08 -28.11 -17.92
N GLY A 41 -8.33 -29.12 -17.48
CA GLY A 41 -7.21 -28.94 -16.54
C GLY A 41 -6.17 -27.91 -17.01
N PRO A 42 -5.64 -28.02 -18.25
CA PRO A 42 -4.67 -27.06 -18.77
C PRO A 42 -5.22 -25.62 -18.86
N VAL A 43 -6.50 -25.47 -19.19
CA VAL A 43 -7.14 -24.15 -19.31
C VAL A 43 -7.28 -23.49 -17.94
N VAL A 44 -7.72 -24.26 -16.94
CA VAL A 44 -7.85 -23.77 -15.56
C VAL A 44 -6.49 -23.45 -14.95
N ALA A 45 -5.45 -24.25 -15.26
CA ALA A 45 -4.08 -23.98 -14.84
C ALA A 45 -3.58 -22.63 -15.40
N GLY A 46 -3.72 -22.40 -16.72
CA GLY A 46 -3.32 -21.13 -17.35
C GLY A 46 -4.11 -19.91 -16.84
N PHE A 47 -5.40 -20.09 -16.54
CA PHE A 47 -6.19 -19.06 -15.87
C PHE A 47 -5.64 -18.76 -14.47
N GLY A 48 -5.32 -19.79 -13.68
CA GLY A 48 -4.72 -19.65 -12.35
C GLY A 48 -3.38 -18.90 -12.38
N GLU A 49 -2.51 -19.22 -13.33
CA GLU A 49 -1.24 -18.51 -13.56
C GLU A 49 -1.47 -17.04 -13.89
N THR A 50 -2.43 -16.75 -14.76
CA THR A 50 -2.79 -15.37 -15.14
C THR A 50 -3.29 -14.57 -13.93
N VAL A 51 -4.15 -15.18 -13.12
CA VAL A 51 -4.68 -14.58 -11.89
C VAL A 51 -3.59 -14.35 -10.86
N ALA A 52 -2.66 -15.30 -10.68
CA ALA A 52 -1.52 -15.16 -9.78
C ALA A 52 -0.59 -14.02 -10.23
N ALA A 53 -0.30 -13.92 -11.53
CA ALA A 53 0.50 -12.83 -12.08
C ALA A 53 -0.17 -11.47 -11.87
N ALA A 54 -1.48 -11.35 -12.15
CA ALA A 54 -2.25 -10.14 -11.90
C ALA A 54 -2.28 -9.76 -10.41
N GLY A 55 -2.44 -10.74 -9.53
CA GLY A 55 -2.36 -10.56 -8.08
C GLY A 55 -1.00 -10.02 -7.64
N GLY A 56 0.10 -10.58 -8.17
CA GLY A 56 1.45 -10.11 -7.90
C GLY A 56 1.70 -8.67 -8.37
N CYS A 57 1.23 -8.31 -9.56
CA CYS A 57 1.29 -6.92 -10.04
C CYS A 57 0.53 -5.98 -9.11
N LEU A 58 -0.70 -6.34 -8.71
CA LEU A 58 -1.51 -5.53 -7.80
C LEU A 58 -0.83 -5.32 -6.44
N VAL A 59 -0.17 -6.34 -5.88
CA VAL A 59 0.62 -6.20 -4.65
C VAL A 59 1.73 -5.15 -4.83
N GLY A 60 2.44 -5.18 -5.95
CA GLY A 60 3.50 -4.22 -6.26
C GLY A 60 2.99 -2.79 -6.32
N GLU A 61 1.88 -2.55 -7.02
CA GLU A 61 1.26 -1.23 -7.14
C GLU A 61 0.77 -0.69 -5.79
N LEU A 62 0.14 -1.54 -4.98
CA LEU A 62 -0.32 -1.17 -3.63
C LEU A 62 0.86 -0.84 -2.71
N ALA A 63 1.96 -1.59 -2.80
CA ALA A 63 3.18 -1.32 -2.04
C ALA A 63 3.84 0.01 -2.48
N TRP A 64 3.87 0.29 -3.78
CA TRP A 64 4.36 1.56 -4.31
C TRP A 64 3.51 2.74 -3.81
N LEU A 65 2.19 2.64 -3.90
CA LEU A 65 1.27 3.69 -3.46
C LEU A 65 1.37 3.94 -1.95
N ARG A 66 1.50 2.87 -1.15
CA ARG A 66 1.75 2.95 0.30
C ARG A 66 3.02 3.75 0.59
N GLY A 67 4.10 3.45 -0.15
CA GLY A 67 5.36 4.19 -0.05
C GLY A 67 5.18 5.68 -0.36
N ALA A 68 4.54 6.01 -1.48
CA ALA A 68 4.29 7.39 -1.88
C ALA A 68 3.49 8.19 -0.83
N VAL A 69 2.41 7.60 -0.29
CA VAL A 69 1.59 8.23 0.76
C VAL A 69 2.38 8.41 2.05
N THR A 70 3.20 7.42 2.43
CA THR A 70 4.05 7.49 3.63
C THR A 70 5.12 8.58 3.50
N THR A 71 5.76 8.69 2.33
CA THR A 71 6.71 9.76 2.03
C THR A 71 6.05 11.13 2.10
N ALA A 72 4.84 11.28 1.55
CA ALA A 72 4.09 12.52 1.63
C ALA A 72 3.74 12.89 3.09
N ALA A 73 3.31 11.92 3.90
CA ALA A 73 3.06 12.13 5.32
C ALA A 73 4.32 12.63 6.05
N GLY A 74 5.46 12.00 5.77
CA GLY A 74 6.75 12.38 6.33
C GLY A 74 7.21 13.78 5.92
N SER A 75 7.02 14.17 4.66
CA SER A 75 7.39 15.52 4.20
C SER A 75 6.57 16.61 4.89
N TRP A 76 5.26 16.38 5.11
CA TRP A 76 4.42 17.33 5.83
C TRP A 76 4.81 17.42 7.32
N GLN A 77 5.08 16.29 7.96
CA GLN A 77 5.56 16.29 9.35
C GLN A 77 6.90 17.02 9.51
N GLN A 78 7.81 16.93 8.53
CA GLN A 78 9.06 17.69 8.53
C GLN A 78 8.83 19.19 8.38
N VAL A 79 7.90 19.61 7.53
CA VAL A 79 7.50 21.02 7.39
C VAL A 79 6.92 21.54 8.71
N ASP A 80 5.98 20.82 9.32
CA ASP A 80 5.39 21.20 10.60
C ASP A 80 6.45 21.33 11.71
N ALA A 81 7.40 20.39 11.77
CA ALA A 81 8.50 20.43 12.73
C ALA A 81 9.45 21.62 12.50
N GLY A 82 9.66 22.04 11.25
CA GLY A 82 10.49 23.20 10.89
C GLY A 82 9.83 24.54 11.19
N LEU A 83 8.50 24.58 11.32
CA LEU A 83 7.73 25.79 11.66
C LEU A 83 7.61 26.02 13.18
N LEU A 84 7.82 24.99 13.99
CA LEU A 84 7.83 25.13 15.45
C LEU A 84 9.21 25.63 15.92
N PRO A 85 9.28 26.65 16.80
CA PRO A 85 10.54 27.02 17.41
C PRO A 85 11.12 25.82 18.17
N GLY A 86 12.40 25.52 17.93
CA GLY A 86 13.10 24.46 18.64
C GLY A 86 12.95 24.64 20.14
N ARG A 87 12.68 23.56 20.89
CA ARG A 87 12.56 23.62 22.36
C ARG A 87 13.78 24.33 22.95
N GLY A 88 13.59 25.55 23.43
CA GLY A 88 14.64 26.38 24.02
C GLY A 88 14.94 27.71 23.31
N THR A 89 14.38 27.99 22.13
CA THR A 89 14.48 29.34 21.55
C THR A 89 13.44 30.25 22.20
N ALA A 90 13.87 31.01 23.20
CA ALA A 90 13.08 32.10 23.75
C ALA A 90 12.75 33.09 22.62
N VAL A 91 11.46 33.38 22.41
CA VAL A 91 11.01 34.45 21.53
C VAL A 91 11.47 35.77 22.15
N PRO A 92 12.28 36.60 21.46
CA PRO A 92 12.58 37.93 21.95
C PRO A 92 11.28 38.75 21.98
N ARG A 93 11.00 39.39 23.12
CA ARG A 93 9.88 40.32 23.27
C ARG A 93 10.08 41.57 22.44
#